data_AF-A0A5R2MUR9-F1
#
_entry.id   AF-A0A5R2MUR9-F1
#
_cell.length_a   1.000
_cell.length_b   1.000
_cell.length_c   1.000
_cell.angle_alpha   90.00
_cell.angle_beta   90.00
_cell.angle_gamma   90.00
#
_symmetry.space_group_name_H-M   'P 1'
#
loop_
_entity.id
_entity.type
_entity.pdbx_description
1 polymer ?
#
loop_
_entity_poly.entity_id
_entity_poly.type
_entity_poly.pdbx_seq_one_letter_code
_entity_poly.pdbx_strand_id
1 'polypeptide(L)'
;GVMPEPVFCTKIASRLTRTYTDRHGLKDICFELLGVGLSKAQQSSDWAAETLSPEQLEYAASDVLYLHRLRDVLAGRLAREGRTKEADACFRFLPTRSKLDL
;
A
#
# COMPACT_ATOMS: atom_id res chain seq x y z
N GLY A 1 20.04 -2.34 -10.20
CA GLY A 1 19.24 -2.93 -9.10
C GLY A 1 18.28 -3.97 -9.66
N VAL A 2 17.50 -4.63 -8.80
CA VAL A 2 16.43 -5.57 -9.18
C VAL A 2 15.10 -4.83 -9.28
N MET A 3 14.28 -5.14 -10.28
CA MET A 3 12.93 -4.58 -10.42
C MET A 3 11.89 -5.62 -9.97
N PRO A 4 11.11 -5.35 -8.91
CA PRO A 4 10.10 -6.30 -8.45
C PRO A 4 8.95 -6.38 -9.45
N GLU A 5 8.72 -7.57 -9.99
CA GLU A 5 7.61 -7.88 -10.90
C GLU A 5 7.19 -9.35 -10.72
N PRO A 6 5.88 -9.68 -10.72
CA PRO A 6 4.73 -8.77 -10.79
C PRO A 6 4.46 -8.04 -9.45
N VAL A 7 3.67 -6.95 -9.51
CA VAL A 7 3.32 -6.14 -8.32
C VAL A 7 1.81 -5.92 -8.18
N PHE A 8 1.36 -5.70 -6.94
CA PHE A 8 0.03 -5.18 -6.66
C PHE A 8 0.16 -3.95 -5.76
N CYS A 9 -0.39 -2.82 -6.17
CA CYS A 9 -0.35 -1.59 -5.38
C CYS A 9 -1.71 -1.31 -4.73
N THR A 10 -1.80 -1.50 -3.41
CA THR A 10 -3.01 -1.22 -2.62
C THR A 10 -3.44 0.25 -2.72
N LYS A 11 -2.51 1.19 -2.89
CA LYS A 11 -2.84 2.61 -3.06
C LYS A 11 -3.53 2.89 -4.41
N ILE A 12 -3.05 2.29 -5.50
CA ILE A 12 -3.71 2.39 -6.82
C ILE A 12 -5.09 1.73 -6.75
N ALA A 13 -5.19 0.50 -6.23
CA ALA A 13 -6.46 -0.20 -6.09
C ALA A 13 -7.47 0.57 -5.22
N SER A 14 -6.99 1.22 -4.15
CA SER A 14 -7.80 2.10 -3.30
C SER A 14 -8.32 3.31 -4.06
N ARG A 15 -7.49 4.01 -4.86
CA ARG A 15 -7.94 5.13 -5.69
C ARG A 15 -8.96 4.72 -6.75
N LEU A 16 -8.80 3.51 -7.30
CA LEU A 16 -9.72 2.98 -8.28
C LEU A 16 -11.04 2.50 -7.69
N THR A 17 -11.15 2.23 -6.38
CA THR A 17 -12.37 1.64 -5.80
C THR A 17 -13.03 2.46 -4.69
N ARG A 18 -12.29 3.33 -4.01
CA ARG A 18 -12.78 4.18 -2.92
C ARG A 18 -12.97 5.61 -3.42
N THR A 19 -13.76 5.79 -4.48
CA THR A 19 -13.95 7.08 -5.18
C THR A 19 -14.73 8.13 -4.38
N TYR A 20 -15.20 7.80 -3.19
CA TYR A 20 -15.92 8.69 -2.28
C TYR A 20 -15.00 9.41 -1.28
N THR A 21 -13.69 9.19 -1.36
CA THR A 21 -12.73 9.79 -0.44
C THR A 21 -11.38 10.02 -1.12
N ASP A 22 -10.66 11.04 -0.67
CA ASP A 22 -9.27 11.30 -1.09
C ASP A 22 -8.23 10.62 -0.17
N ARG A 23 -8.68 9.93 0.89
CA ARG A 23 -7.80 9.32 1.89
C ARG A 23 -7.40 7.91 1.48
N HIS A 24 -6.24 7.76 0.83
CA HIS A 24 -5.71 6.47 0.35
C HIS A 24 -4.37 6.07 1.00
N GLY A 25 -4.01 6.66 2.13
CA GLY A 25 -2.84 6.23 2.90
C GLY A 25 -3.06 4.87 3.55
N LEU A 26 -1.97 4.14 3.84
CA LEU A 26 -2.03 2.79 4.43
C LEU A 26 -2.85 2.77 5.73
N LYS A 27 -2.59 3.73 6.64
CA LYS A 27 -3.37 3.91 7.88
C LYS A 27 -4.87 4.02 7.62
N ASP A 28 -5.27 4.84 6.64
CA ASP A 28 -6.68 5.10 6.36
C ASP A 28 -7.38 3.85 5.79
N ILE A 29 -6.72 3.14 4.86
CA ILE A 29 -7.28 1.92 4.27
C ILE A 29 -7.30 0.75 5.27
N CYS A 30 -6.28 0.62 6.14
CA CYS A 30 -6.30 -0.37 7.23
C CYS A 30 -7.46 -0.12 8.20
N PHE A 31 -7.67 1.15 8.57
CA PHE A 31 -8.73 1.51 9.49
C PHE A 31 -10.11 1.25 8.88
N GLU A 32 -10.38 1.78 7.68
CA GLU A 32 -11.69 1.65 7.05
C GLU A 32 -12.01 0.22 6.62
N LEU A 33 -11.05 -0.49 6.02
CA LEU A 33 -11.33 -1.79 5.40
C LEU A 33 -11.14 -2.97 6.35
N LEU A 34 -10.29 -2.84 7.37
CA LEU A 34 -9.94 -3.92 8.27
C LEU A 34 -10.22 -3.61 9.75
N GLY A 35 -10.60 -2.38 10.10
CA GLY A 35 -10.76 -1.94 11.49
C GLY A 35 -9.44 -1.82 12.25
N VAL A 36 -8.30 -1.76 11.55
CA VAL A 36 -6.96 -1.76 12.15
C VAL A 36 -6.39 -0.34 12.22
N GLY A 37 -6.07 0.13 13.42
CA GLY A 37 -5.37 1.39 13.64
C GLY A 37 -3.85 1.23 13.49
N LEU A 38 -3.23 2.05 12.64
CA LEU A 38 -1.78 2.14 12.51
C LEU A 38 -1.24 3.46 13.08
N SER A 39 -0.11 3.40 13.77
CA SER A 39 0.65 4.56 14.22
C SER A 39 1.54 5.09 13.09
N LYS A 40 1.74 6.41 13.03
CA LYS A 40 2.70 7.05 12.11
C LYS A 40 3.94 7.60 12.82
N ALA A 41 4.09 7.33 14.11
CA ALA A 41 5.07 7.99 14.97
C ALA A 41 6.52 7.86 14.47
N GLN A 42 6.87 6.72 13.86
CA GLN A 42 8.24 6.43 13.42
C GLN A 42 8.47 6.69 11.92
N GLN A 43 7.48 7.21 11.19
CA GLN A 43 7.58 7.43 9.75
C GLN A 43 8.73 8.38 9.37
N SER A 44 8.98 9.40 10.18
CA SER A 44 10.05 10.40 9.99
C SER A 44 11.18 10.28 11.01
N SER A 45 11.40 9.09 11.57
CA SER A 45 12.54 8.79 12.45
C SER A 45 13.84 8.57 11.66
N ASP A 46 14.98 8.49 12.36
CA ASP A 46 16.26 8.15 11.72
C ASP A 46 16.33 6.65 11.38
N TRP A 47 16.03 6.33 10.13
CA TRP A 47 16.11 4.97 9.59
C TRP A 47 17.54 4.56 9.15
N ALA A 48 18.51 5.47 9.21
CA ALA A 48 19.92 5.18 8.94
C ALA A 48 20.71 4.88 10.23
N ALA A 49 20.06 4.90 11.39
CA ALA A 49 20.66 4.57 12.67
C ALA A 49 21.27 3.16 12.66
N GLU A 50 22.45 3.00 13.29
CA GLU A 50 23.16 1.72 13.39
C GLU A 50 22.34 0.67 14.17
N THR A 51 21.54 1.11 15.13
CA THR A 51 20.61 0.26 15.90
C THR A 51 19.23 0.87 15.88
N LEU A 52 18.26 0.10 15.37
CA LEU A 52 16.85 0.51 15.34
C LEU A 52 16.20 0.35 16.72
N SER A 53 15.33 1.28 17.08
CA SER A 53 14.56 1.20 18.33
C SER A 53 13.44 0.15 18.24
N PRO A 54 12.94 -0.37 19.37
CA PRO A 54 11.78 -1.27 19.39
C PRO A 54 10.56 -0.67 18.67
N GLU A 55 10.33 0.63 18.81
CA GLU A 55 9.22 1.32 18.15
C GLU A 55 9.39 1.38 16.63
N GLN A 56 10.63 1.54 16.13
CA GLN A 56 10.92 1.49 14.70
C GLN A 56 10.67 0.08 14.15
N LEU A 57 11.10 -0.96 14.87
CA LEU A 57 10.84 -2.36 14.49
C LEU A 57 9.34 -2.65 14.41
N GLU A 58 8.57 -2.22 15.42
CA GLU A 58 7.12 -2.38 15.45
C GLU A 58 6.44 -1.63 14.29
N TYR A 59 6.85 -0.38 14.03
CA TYR A 59 6.35 0.41 12.91
C TYR A 59 6.60 -0.32 11.57
N ALA A 60 7.83 -0.77 11.33
CA ALA A 60 8.21 -1.44 10.09
C ALA A 60 7.42 -2.75 9.89
N ALA A 61 7.24 -3.54 10.95
CA ALA A 61 6.42 -4.76 10.90
C ALA A 61 4.95 -4.43 10.56
N SER A 62 4.37 -3.43 11.22
CA SER A 62 2.98 -3.03 11.05
C SER A 62 2.65 -2.51 9.64
N ASP A 63 3.62 -1.88 8.96
CA ASP A 63 3.46 -1.33 7.61
C ASP A 63 3.33 -2.44 6.53
N VAL A 64 3.72 -3.68 6.83
CA VAL A 64 3.62 -4.81 5.89
C VAL A 64 2.64 -5.91 6.33
N LEU A 65 2.39 -6.04 7.63
CA LEU A 65 1.61 -7.13 8.23
C LEU A 65 0.22 -7.31 7.61
N TYR A 66 -0.41 -6.22 7.19
CA TYR A 66 -1.81 -6.22 6.74
C TYR A 66 -1.99 -6.17 5.21
N LEU A 67 -0.90 -6.11 4.43
CA LEU A 67 -0.97 -5.87 2.98
C LEU A 67 -1.72 -6.97 2.22
N HIS A 68 -1.59 -8.22 2.61
CA HIS A 68 -2.30 -9.34 1.97
C HIS A 68 -3.81 -9.24 2.18
N ARG A 69 -4.25 -8.99 3.42
CA ARG A 69 -5.68 -8.79 3.74
C ARG A 69 -6.26 -7.59 2.99
N LEU A 70 -5.50 -6.49 2.90
CA LEU A 70 -5.90 -5.32 2.11
C LEU A 70 -6.01 -5.63 0.62
N ARG A 71 -5.04 -6.36 0.06
CA ARG A 71 -5.07 -6.80 -1.34
C ARG A 71 -6.36 -7.55 -1.63
N ASP A 72 -6.72 -8.52 -0.79
CA ASP A 72 -7.89 -9.37 -1.02
C ASP A 72 -9.20 -8.56 -0.99
N VAL A 73 -9.36 -7.66 -0.02
CA VAL A 73 -10.52 -6.76 0.05
C VAL A 73 -10.60 -5.85 -1.18
N LEU A 74 -9.48 -5.25 -1.57
CA LEU A 74 -9.43 -4.33 -2.71
C LEU A 74 -9.62 -5.04 -4.04
N ALA A 75 -9.10 -6.27 -4.20
CA ALA A 75 -9.34 -7.10 -5.37
C ALA A 75 -10.82 -7.43 -5.52
N GLY A 76 -11.50 -7.79 -4.42
CA GLY A 76 -12.95 -8.01 -4.43
C GLY A 76 -13.74 -6.76 -4.84
N ARG A 77 -13.33 -5.57 -4.36
CA ARG A 77 -13.94 -4.30 -4.77
C ARG A 77 -13.69 -3.97 -6.25
N LEU A 78 -12.47 -4.17 -6.74
CA LEU A 78 -12.11 -3.98 -8.15
C LEU A 78 -12.97 -4.86 -9.07
N ALA A 79 -13.20 -6.12 -8.68
CA ALA A 79 -14.05 -7.03 -9.43
C ALA A 79 -15.51 -6.56 -9.43
N ARG A 80 -16.06 -6.22 -8.25
CA ARG A 80 -17.44 -5.72 -8.09
C ARG A 80 -17.71 -4.47 -8.92
N GLU A 81 -16.73 -3.57 -9.02
CA GLU A 81 -16.87 -2.29 -9.73
C GLU A 81 -16.45 -2.37 -11.20
N GLY A 82 -16.05 -3.55 -11.69
CA GLY A 82 -15.64 -3.76 -13.07
C GLY A 82 -14.32 -3.10 -13.46
N ARG A 83 -13.46 -2.78 -12.48
CA ARG A 83 -12.20 -2.00 -12.65
C ARG A 83 -10.92 -2.83 -12.62
N THR A 84 -11.05 -4.15 -12.72
CA THR A 84 -9.92 -5.08 -12.60
C THR A 84 -8.92 -4.91 -13.74
N LYS A 85 -9.40 -4.71 -14.98
CA LYS A 85 -8.55 -4.57 -16.16
C LYS A 85 -7.68 -3.31 -16.10
N GLU A 86 -8.26 -2.21 -15.61
CA GLU A 86 -7.58 -0.93 -15.40
C GLU A 86 -6.52 -1.06 -14.33
N ALA A 87 -6.84 -1.71 -13.20
CA ALA A 87 -5.87 -1.97 -12.13
C ALA A 87 -4.71 -2.82 -12.63
N ASP A 88 -4.97 -3.90 -13.36
CA ASP A 88 -3.94 -4.77 -13.93
C ASP A 88 -3.02 -4.02 -14.91
N ALA A 89 -3.58 -3.13 -15.73
CA ALA A 89 -2.80 -2.26 -16.61
C ALA A 89 -1.90 -1.30 -15.82
N CYS A 90 -2.43 -0.69 -14.75
CA CYS A 90 -1.63 0.15 -13.86
C CYS A 90 -0.50 -0.64 -13.18
N PHE A 91 -0.76 -1.86 -12.70
CA PHE A 91 0.26 -2.69 -12.06
C PHE A 91 1.37 -3.10 -13.00
N ARG A 92 1.05 -3.46 -14.25
CA ARG A 92 2.05 -3.75 -15.29
C ARG A 92 2.89 -2.51 -15.64
N PHE A 93 2.31 -1.31 -15.59
CA PHE A 93 3.02 -0.07 -15.89
C PHE A 93 3.86 0.45 -14.71
N LEU A 94 3.53 0.06 -13.47
CA LEU A 94 4.15 0.62 -12.27
C LEU A 94 5.69 0.50 -12.23
N PRO A 95 6.31 -0.63 -12.63
CA PRO A 95 7.78 -0.73 -12.73
C PRO A 95 8.38 0.30 -13.69
N THR A 96 7.74 0.52 -14.84
CA THR A 96 8.15 1.55 -15.81
C THR A 96 7.97 2.95 -15.23
N ARG A 97 6.85 3.24 -14.54
CA ARG A 97 6.64 4.52 -13.85
C ARG A 97 7.77 4.81 -12.86
N SER A 98 8.14 3.83 -12.03
CA SER A 98 9.23 4.00 -11.06
C SER A 98 10.58 4.25 -11.70
N LYS A 99 10.87 3.64 -12.87
CA LYS A 99 12.10 3.94 -13.63
C LYS A 99 12.14 5.36 -14.19
N LEU A 100 10.98 5.97 -14.45
CA LEU A 100 10.85 7.34 -14.96
C LEU A 100 10.86 8.41 -13.86
N ASP A 101 10.84 8.01 -12.58
CA ASP A 101 10.91 8.92 -11.43
C ASP A 101 12.37 9.24 -11.03
N LEU A 102 13.34 8.47 -11.53
CA LEU A 102 14.78 8.66 -11.36
C LEU A 102 15.34 9.62 -12.41
#